data_AF-A0A966R717-F1
#
_entry.id   AF-A0A966R717-F1
#
_cell.length_a   1.000
_cell.length_b   1.000
_cell.length_c   1.000
_cell.angle_alpha   90.00
_cell.angle_beta   90.00
_cell.angle_gamma   90.00
#
_symmetry.space_group_name_H-M   'P 1'
#
loop_
_entity.id
_entity.type
_entity.pdbx_description
1 polymer ?
#
loop_
_entity_poly.entity_id
_entity_poly.type
_entity_poly.pdbx_seq_one_letter_code
_entity_poly.pdbx_strand_id
1 'polypeptide(L)'
;MATLKTDAAKRKTLETYALTYINEEIRAGQVVRALDPFRKFLEVAAQGNGKIINFASIASDVGVDEKTVRKYYEIQEDTLIGFFVDAFHRSVRKKVGMAPKFYFFDTGVVRALSRQLTLAMDPGTYAWGNAFEHFVILECKRLIEYSGNQFDLNFLRTYDDKEIDLVVRRPGKALLLVEIKSTENVSLRWFFCPAIQRRRSLMACAVFTGSKDSGNIFRVRILISDTMAIGERLPLNG
;
A
#
# COMPACT_ATOMS: atom_id res chain seq x y z
N MET A 1 13.94 -2.19 -26.72
CA MET A 1 12.58 -2.23 -26.14
C MET A 1 11.77 -1.12 -26.78
N ALA A 2 10.74 -1.45 -27.59
CA ALA A 2 10.03 -0.44 -28.37
C ALA A 2 9.13 0.43 -27.46
N THR A 3 9.44 1.71 -27.33
CA THR A 3 8.61 2.67 -26.58
C THR A 3 7.27 2.83 -27.29
N LEU A 4 6.18 2.37 -26.67
CA LEU A 4 4.82 2.53 -27.19
C LEU A 4 4.48 4.01 -27.31
N LYS A 5 4.11 4.44 -28.52
CA LYS A 5 3.96 5.87 -28.85
C LYS A 5 2.61 6.47 -28.44
N THR A 6 1.54 5.66 -28.42
CA THR A 6 0.18 6.15 -28.11
C THR A 6 -0.30 5.67 -26.76
N ASP A 7 -1.05 6.52 -26.04
CA ASP A 7 -1.59 6.16 -24.73
C ASP A 7 -2.61 5.02 -24.81
N ALA A 8 -3.36 4.94 -25.91
CA ALA A 8 -4.23 3.80 -26.19
C ALA A 8 -3.45 2.48 -26.30
N ALA A 9 -2.30 2.47 -26.98
CA ALA A 9 -1.47 1.27 -27.08
C ALA A 9 -0.85 0.89 -25.73
N LYS A 10 -0.44 1.89 -24.92
CA LYS A 10 0.06 1.66 -23.55
C LYS A 10 -1.01 1.01 -22.68
N ARG A 11 -2.23 1.55 -22.66
CA ARG A 11 -3.36 0.99 -21.90
C ARG A 11 -3.67 -0.44 -22.34
N LYS A 12 -3.84 -0.66 -23.64
CA LYS A 12 -4.11 -2.01 -24.19
C LYS A 12 -3.02 -3.02 -23.83
N THR A 13 -1.75 -2.59 -23.87
CA THR A 13 -0.63 -3.47 -23.49
C THR A 13 -0.68 -3.82 -22.01
N LEU A 14 -0.93 -2.83 -21.14
CA LEU A 14 -1.05 -3.05 -19.71
C LEU A 14 -2.26 -3.90 -19.33
N GLU A 15 -3.40 -3.71 -19.99
CA GLU A 15 -4.59 -4.57 -19.85
C GLU A 15 -4.28 -6.00 -20.27
N THR A 16 -3.63 -6.18 -21.42
CA THR A 16 -3.26 -7.52 -21.92
C THR A 16 -2.29 -8.19 -20.96
N TYR A 17 -1.29 -7.46 -20.45
CA TYR A 17 -0.37 -7.96 -19.46
C TYR A 17 -1.09 -8.38 -18.17
N ALA A 18 -1.87 -7.49 -17.57
CA ALA A 18 -2.52 -7.76 -16.29
C ALA A 18 -3.60 -8.84 -16.38
N LEU A 19 -4.41 -8.86 -17.44
CA LEU A 19 -5.56 -9.76 -17.56
C LEU A 19 -5.26 -11.04 -18.32
N THR A 20 -4.29 -11.05 -19.23
CA THR A 20 -3.99 -12.24 -20.05
C THR A 20 -2.72 -12.90 -19.54
N TYR A 21 -1.62 -12.17 -19.47
CA TYR A 21 -0.33 -12.76 -19.12
C TYR A 21 -0.30 -13.30 -17.68
N ILE A 22 -0.70 -12.49 -16.69
CA ILE A 22 -0.73 -12.94 -15.28
C ILE A 22 -1.62 -14.18 -15.11
N ASN A 23 -2.79 -14.19 -15.76
CA ASN A 23 -3.70 -15.32 -15.70
C ASN A 23 -3.12 -16.60 -16.32
N GLU A 24 -2.44 -16.50 -17.46
CA GLU A 24 -1.82 -17.67 -18.09
C GLU A 24 -0.58 -18.16 -17.34
N GLU A 25 0.21 -17.27 -16.74
CA GLU A 25 1.38 -17.66 -15.94
C GLU A 25 0.98 -18.43 -14.68
N ILE A 26 -0.04 -17.93 -13.96
CA ILE A 26 -0.58 -18.60 -12.78
C ILE A 26 -1.23 -19.94 -13.15
N ARG A 27 -1.84 -20.04 -14.34
CA ARG A 27 -2.39 -21.28 -14.88
C ARG A 27 -1.29 -22.30 -15.22
N ALA A 28 -0.21 -21.87 -15.85
CA ALA A 28 0.90 -22.74 -16.25
C ALA A 28 1.59 -23.39 -15.04
N GLY A 29 1.62 -22.70 -13.90
CA GLY A 29 2.07 -23.26 -12.63
C GLY A 29 1.15 -24.34 -12.01
N GLN A 30 0.01 -24.68 -12.64
CA GLN A 30 -1.03 -25.59 -12.14
C GLN A 30 -1.62 -25.23 -10.76
N VAL A 31 -1.48 -23.98 -10.33
CA VAL A 31 -1.81 -23.60 -8.94
C VAL A 31 -3.31 -23.35 -8.74
N VAL A 32 -4.04 -23.05 -9.82
CA VAL A 32 -5.47 -22.73 -9.81
C VAL A 32 -6.25 -23.71 -10.70
N ARG A 33 -7.23 -24.42 -10.12
CA ARG A 33 -8.07 -25.40 -10.84
C ARG A 33 -9.27 -24.78 -11.55
N ALA A 34 -9.80 -23.66 -11.05
CA ALA A 34 -10.98 -22.98 -11.58
C ALA A 34 -10.66 -21.54 -11.95
N LEU A 35 -10.75 -21.20 -13.23
CA LEU A 35 -10.28 -19.91 -13.77
C LEU A 35 -11.25 -18.76 -13.50
N ASP A 36 -12.55 -18.99 -13.59
CA ASP A 36 -13.55 -17.92 -13.43
C ASP A 36 -13.59 -17.35 -12.02
N PRO A 37 -13.57 -18.16 -10.93
CA PRO A 37 -13.45 -17.61 -9.58
C PRO A 37 -12.15 -16.84 -9.38
N PHE A 38 -11.04 -17.32 -9.96
CA PHE A 38 -9.76 -16.64 -9.83
C PHE A 38 -9.72 -15.28 -10.54
N ARG A 39 -10.31 -15.17 -11.74
CA ARG A 39 -10.46 -13.90 -12.45
C ARG A 39 -11.28 -12.90 -11.64
N LYS A 40 -12.43 -13.32 -11.09
CA LYS A 40 -13.24 -12.48 -10.19
C LYS A 40 -12.46 -12.07 -8.95
N PHE A 41 -11.70 -12.99 -8.37
CA PHE A 41 -10.83 -12.71 -7.24
C PHE A 41 -9.83 -11.59 -7.56
N LEU A 42 -9.13 -11.63 -8.71
CA LEU A 42 -8.18 -10.58 -9.08
C LEU A 42 -8.83 -9.20 -9.17
N GLU A 43 -10.03 -9.12 -9.73
CA GLU A 43 -10.79 -7.86 -9.83
C GLU A 43 -11.19 -7.31 -8.44
N VAL A 44 -11.69 -8.18 -7.55
CA VAL A 44 -12.10 -7.79 -6.19
C VAL A 44 -10.88 -7.44 -5.33
N ALA A 45 -9.81 -8.24 -5.41
CA ALA A 45 -8.56 -8.00 -4.71
C ALA A 45 -7.90 -6.68 -5.15
N ALA A 46 -7.93 -6.35 -6.44
CA ALA A 46 -7.41 -5.08 -6.94
C ALA A 46 -8.20 -3.86 -6.40
N GLN A 47 -9.52 -3.98 -6.25
CA GLN A 47 -10.35 -2.93 -5.64
C GLN A 47 -10.10 -2.80 -4.12
N GLY A 48 -9.69 -3.89 -3.48
CA GLY A 48 -9.27 -3.97 -2.08
C GLY A 48 -7.80 -3.65 -1.83
N ASN A 49 -7.00 -3.32 -2.86
CA ASN A 49 -5.57 -3.07 -2.74
C ASN A 49 -5.27 -1.99 -1.69
N GLY A 50 -4.33 -2.28 -0.79
CA GLY A 50 -3.92 -1.40 0.31
C GLY A 50 -4.92 -1.27 1.46
N LYS A 51 -6.03 -2.03 1.44
CA LYS A 51 -7.01 -2.09 2.53
C LYS A 51 -6.86 -3.38 3.32
N ILE A 52 -7.35 -3.35 4.57
CA ILE A 52 -7.38 -4.54 5.42
C ILE A 52 -8.29 -5.58 4.78
N ILE A 53 -7.76 -6.79 4.60
CA ILE A 53 -8.45 -7.86 3.89
C ILE A 53 -9.59 -8.41 4.74
N ASN A 54 -10.77 -8.49 4.15
CA ASN A 54 -11.87 -9.28 4.67
C ASN A 54 -12.05 -10.54 3.80
N PHE A 55 -11.40 -11.63 4.20
CA PHE A 55 -11.41 -12.88 3.43
C PHE A 55 -12.82 -13.44 3.23
N ALA A 56 -13.69 -13.35 4.25
CA ALA A 56 -15.07 -13.84 4.18
C ALA A 56 -15.92 -13.04 3.17
N SER A 57 -15.78 -11.72 3.14
CA SER A 57 -16.47 -10.87 2.16
C SER A 57 -16.03 -11.21 0.73
N ILE A 58 -14.72 -11.30 0.50
CA ILE A 58 -14.18 -11.62 -0.83
C ILE A 58 -14.61 -13.03 -1.27
N ALA A 59 -14.64 -13.99 -0.35
CA ALA A 59 -15.10 -15.35 -0.63
C ALA A 59 -16.56 -15.35 -1.11
N SER A 60 -17.42 -14.57 -0.46
CA SER A 60 -18.81 -14.37 -0.86
C SER A 60 -18.93 -13.73 -2.26
N ASP A 61 -18.16 -12.67 -2.55
CA ASP A 61 -18.21 -11.95 -3.83
C ASP A 61 -17.73 -12.82 -5.00
N VAL A 62 -16.74 -13.68 -4.75
CA VAL A 62 -16.13 -14.56 -5.75
C VAL A 62 -16.93 -15.86 -5.93
N GLY A 63 -17.67 -16.30 -4.90
CA GLY A 63 -18.44 -17.54 -4.89
C GLY A 63 -17.60 -18.78 -4.55
N VAL A 64 -16.63 -18.64 -3.65
CA VAL A 64 -15.76 -19.74 -3.17
C VAL A 64 -15.66 -19.69 -1.65
N ASP A 65 -15.00 -20.67 -1.02
CA ASP A 65 -14.76 -20.66 0.42
C ASP A 65 -13.56 -19.76 0.80
N GLU A 66 -13.49 -19.36 2.08
CA GLU A 66 -12.43 -18.48 2.60
C GLU A 66 -11.01 -19.07 2.43
N LYS A 67 -10.85 -20.40 2.55
CA LYS A 67 -9.53 -21.04 2.40
C LYS A 67 -9.05 -20.91 0.97
N THR A 68 -9.96 -21.05 0.00
CA THR A 68 -9.65 -20.82 -1.42
C THR A 68 -9.20 -19.38 -1.68
N VAL A 69 -9.87 -18.37 -1.12
CA VAL A 69 -9.43 -16.96 -1.25
C VAL A 69 -8.06 -16.72 -0.63
N ARG A 70 -7.81 -17.28 0.56
CA ARG A 70 -6.51 -17.18 1.22
C ARG A 70 -5.41 -17.77 0.35
N LYS A 71 -5.66 -18.95 -0.21
CA LYS A 71 -4.77 -19.59 -1.17
C LYS A 71 -4.54 -18.73 -2.42
N TYR A 72 -5.56 -18.04 -2.94
CA TYR A 72 -5.37 -17.15 -4.08
C TYR A 72 -4.43 -15.98 -3.77
N TYR A 73 -4.48 -15.41 -2.57
CA TYR A 73 -3.51 -14.40 -2.15
C TYR A 73 -2.11 -14.98 -1.93
N GLU A 74 -1.99 -16.16 -1.31
CA GLU A 74 -0.71 -16.87 -1.16
C GLU A 74 -0.05 -17.09 -2.53
N ILE A 75 -0.83 -17.49 -3.54
CA ILE A 75 -0.35 -17.60 -4.92
C ILE A 75 0.17 -16.27 -5.45
N GLN A 76 -0.49 -15.16 -5.17
CA GLN A 76 -0.02 -13.84 -5.62
C GLN A 76 1.32 -13.48 -4.96
N GLU A 77 1.52 -13.85 -3.70
CA GLU A 77 2.78 -13.62 -2.99
C GLU A 77 3.90 -14.52 -3.51
N ASP A 78 3.63 -15.82 -3.67
CA ASP A 78 4.59 -16.81 -4.20
C ASP A 78 5.05 -16.48 -5.62
N THR A 79 4.15 -15.91 -6.43
CA THR A 79 4.43 -15.47 -7.81
C THR A 79 4.97 -14.04 -7.89
N LEU A 80 5.23 -13.38 -6.76
CA LEU A 80 5.72 -12.01 -6.66
C LEU A 80 4.82 -10.96 -7.33
N ILE A 81 3.55 -11.28 -7.56
CA ILE A 81 2.51 -10.38 -8.08
C ILE A 81 1.97 -9.46 -6.97
N GLY A 82 2.18 -9.80 -5.71
CA GLY A 82 1.96 -8.90 -4.60
C GLY A 82 2.60 -9.39 -3.32
N PHE A 83 2.25 -8.78 -2.19
CA PHE A 83 2.78 -9.12 -0.89
C PHE A 83 1.83 -8.68 0.21
N PHE A 84 1.88 -9.36 1.35
CA PHE A 84 1.16 -8.95 2.54
C PHE A 84 1.90 -7.88 3.33
N VAL A 85 1.12 -6.99 3.95
CA VAL A 85 1.59 -6.05 4.97
C VAL A 85 0.80 -6.31 6.24
N ASP A 86 1.45 -6.94 7.20
CA ASP A 86 0.80 -7.30 8.46
C ASP A 86 0.53 -6.09 9.36
N ALA A 87 -0.50 -6.22 10.19
CA ALA A 87 -0.73 -5.30 11.28
C ALA A 87 0.42 -5.36 12.32
N PHE A 88 0.84 -4.20 12.79
CA PHE A 88 1.83 -4.08 13.85
C PHE A 88 1.18 -4.33 15.21
N HIS A 89 1.71 -5.29 15.96
CA HIS A 89 1.39 -5.47 17.37
C HIS A 89 2.62 -5.99 18.14
N ARG A 90 2.84 -5.49 19.37
CA ARG A 90 4.02 -5.89 20.19
C ARG A 90 3.98 -7.38 20.60
N SER A 91 2.79 -7.87 20.93
CA SER A 91 2.55 -9.30 21.17
C SER A 91 2.32 -10.02 19.85
N VAL A 92 3.18 -10.98 19.54
CA VAL A 92 3.04 -11.90 18.40
C VAL A 92 1.70 -12.62 18.45
N ARG A 93 1.27 -13.09 19.63
CA ARG A 93 -0.01 -13.80 19.80
C ARG A 93 -1.20 -12.95 19.36
N LYS A 94 -1.20 -11.65 19.70
CA LYS A 94 -2.27 -10.74 19.26
C LYS A 94 -2.16 -10.40 17.77
N LYS A 95 -0.95 -10.35 17.21
CA LYS A 95 -0.70 -10.14 15.78
C LYS A 95 -1.36 -11.23 14.92
N VAL A 96 -1.26 -12.50 15.33
CA VAL A 96 -1.78 -13.66 14.56
C VAL A 96 -3.28 -13.55 14.24
N GLY A 97 -4.07 -12.89 15.10
CA GLY A 97 -5.51 -12.72 14.87
C GLY A 97 -5.89 -11.51 14.02
N MET A 98 -4.93 -10.69 13.59
CA MET A 98 -5.18 -9.46 12.84
C MET A 98 -5.06 -9.71 11.34
N ALA A 99 -6.07 -9.30 10.58
CA ALA A 99 -6.02 -9.39 9.13
C ALA A 99 -4.95 -8.43 8.55
N PRO A 100 -4.16 -8.87 7.56
CA PRO A 100 -3.17 -8.04 6.90
C PRO A 100 -3.83 -7.12 5.86
N LYS A 101 -3.05 -6.18 5.32
CA LYS A 101 -3.30 -5.55 4.02
C LYS A 101 -2.60 -6.35 2.92
N PHE A 102 -3.06 -6.20 1.69
CA PHE A 102 -2.37 -6.74 0.51
C PHE A 102 -2.07 -5.63 -0.49
N TYR A 103 -0.86 -5.63 -1.04
CA TYR A 103 -0.44 -4.69 -2.08
C TYR A 103 0.07 -5.47 -3.30
N PHE A 104 -0.43 -5.12 -4.49
CA PHE A 104 0.13 -5.59 -5.74
C PHE A 104 1.48 -4.93 -6.03
N PHE A 105 2.31 -5.53 -6.87
CA PHE A 105 3.65 -5.03 -7.17
C PHE A 105 3.70 -3.71 -7.96
N ASP A 106 2.59 -3.32 -8.61
CA ASP A 106 2.52 -2.15 -9.49
C ASP A 106 1.14 -1.45 -9.44
N THR A 107 1.15 -0.12 -9.44
CA THR A 107 -0.07 0.70 -9.37
C THR A 107 -0.88 0.67 -10.66
N GLY A 108 -0.22 0.55 -11.82
CA GLY A 108 -0.86 0.41 -13.12
C GLY A 108 -1.57 -0.94 -13.27
N VAL A 109 -0.96 -2.02 -12.77
CA VAL A 109 -1.58 -3.35 -12.73
C VAL A 109 -2.86 -3.33 -11.89
N VAL A 110 -2.85 -2.71 -10.70
CA VAL A 110 -4.06 -2.55 -9.88
C VAL A 110 -5.17 -1.87 -10.67
N ARG A 111 -4.85 -0.79 -11.39
CA ARG A 111 -5.84 -0.07 -12.21
C ARG A 111 -6.34 -0.89 -13.39
N ALA A 112 -5.48 -1.72 -13.99
CA ALA A 112 -5.87 -2.61 -15.07
C ALA A 112 -6.86 -3.67 -14.57
N LEU A 113 -6.51 -4.34 -13.46
CA LEU A 113 -7.35 -5.36 -12.82
C LEU A 113 -8.67 -4.79 -12.29
N SER A 114 -8.68 -3.55 -11.78
CA SER A 114 -9.90 -2.88 -11.30
C SER A 114 -10.72 -2.20 -12.41
N ARG A 115 -10.31 -2.31 -13.69
CA ARG A 115 -10.94 -1.67 -14.86
C ARG A 115 -10.99 -0.13 -14.80
N GLN A 116 -9.96 0.49 -14.26
CA GLN A 116 -9.89 1.94 -14.03
C GLN A 116 -8.87 2.67 -14.92
N LEU A 117 -8.32 2.03 -15.95
CA LEU A 117 -7.28 2.64 -16.81
C LEU A 117 -7.78 3.82 -17.67
N THR A 118 -9.08 3.87 -17.96
CA THR A 118 -9.72 4.96 -18.71
C THR A 118 -10.09 6.14 -17.82
N LEU A 119 -10.18 5.94 -16.50
CA LEU A 119 -10.50 7.01 -15.56
C LEU A 119 -9.31 7.96 -15.41
N ALA A 120 -9.60 9.25 -15.32
CA ALA A 120 -8.58 10.24 -14.98
C ALA A 120 -8.06 9.99 -13.56
N MET A 121 -6.77 10.27 -13.35
CA MET A 121 -6.15 10.22 -12.03
C MET A 121 -5.72 11.62 -11.66
N ASP A 122 -6.64 12.36 -11.07
CA ASP A 122 -6.45 13.76 -10.76
C ASP A 122 -5.94 13.95 -9.32
N PRO A 123 -4.89 14.76 -9.10
CA PRO A 123 -4.42 15.10 -7.77
C PRO A 123 -5.56 15.61 -6.87
N GLY A 124 -5.51 15.25 -5.59
CA GLY A 124 -6.53 15.61 -4.60
C GLY A 124 -7.77 14.70 -4.57
N THR A 125 -7.92 13.79 -5.54
CA THR A 125 -8.96 12.76 -5.48
C THR A 125 -8.57 11.60 -4.55
N TYR A 126 -9.56 10.88 -4.02
CA TYR A 126 -9.32 9.69 -3.21
C TYR A 126 -8.54 8.60 -3.99
N ALA A 127 -8.84 8.42 -5.28
CA ALA A 127 -8.13 7.47 -6.14
C ALA A 127 -6.64 7.82 -6.30
N TRP A 128 -6.32 9.11 -6.46
CA TRP A 128 -4.94 9.59 -6.47
C TRP A 128 -4.24 9.34 -5.14
N GLY A 129 -4.91 9.63 -4.02
CA GLY A 129 -4.37 9.38 -2.68
C GLY A 129 -4.00 7.90 -2.45
N ASN A 130 -4.90 6.98 -2.80
CA ASN A 130 -4.63 5.55 -2.67
C ASN A 130 -3.48 5.09 -3.58
N ALA A 131 -3.42 5.57 -4.82
CA ALA A 131 -2.33 5.22 -5.73
C ALA A 131 -0.98 5.79 -5.26
N PHE A 132 -0.99 6.98 -4.66
CA PHE A 132 0.20 7.60 -4.08
C PHE A 132 0.67 6.87 -2.82
N GLU A 133 -0.24 6.48 -1.92
CA GLU A 133 0.07 5.63 -0.77
C GLU A 133 0.71 4.32 -1.23
N HIS A 134 0.06 3.63 -2.18
CA HIS A 134 0.58 2.40 -2.75
C HIS A 134 1.97 2.58 -3.36
N PHE A 135 2.19 3.66 -4.13
CA PHE A 135 3.51 3.98 -4.67
C PHE A 135 4.56 4.15 -3.58
N VAL A 136 4.28 4.90 -2.52
CA VAL A 136 5.20 5.10 -1.39
C VAL A 136 5.51 3.78 -0.69
N ILE A 137 4.51 2.92 -0.47
CA ILE A 137 4.71 1.59 0.13
C ILE A 137 5.63 0.73 -0.76
N LEU A 138 5.45 0.75 -2.08
CA LEU A 138 6.31 0.01 -3.01
C LEU A 138 7.76 0.49 -2.95
N GLU A 139 7.98 1.80 -2.92
CA GLU A 139 9.33 2.37 -2.78
C GLU A 139 9.96 1.99 -1.43
N CYS A 140 9.22 2.07 -0.33
CA CYS A 140 9.70 1.64 0.98
C CYS A 140 10.06 0.16 1.00
N LYS A 141 9.23 -0.72 0.40
CA LYS A 141 9.53 -2.14 0.28
C LYS A 141 10.84 -2.38 -0.47
N ARG A 142 10.99 -1.76 -1.65
CA ARG A 142 12.21 -1.88 -2.48
C ARG A 142 13.45 -1.42 -1.72
N LEU A 143 13.37 -0.28 -1.04
CA LEU A 143 14.47 0.24 -0.23
C LEU A 143 14.85 -0.71 0.90
N ILE A 144 13.87 -1.30 1.59
CA ILE A 144 14.11 -2.30 2.64
C ILE A 144 14.84 -3.51 2.06
N GLU A 145 14.33 -4.07 0.96
CA GLU A 145 14.91 -5.24 0.29
C GLU A 145 16.34 -4.98 -0.19
N TYR A 146 16.61 -3.83 -0.79
CA TYR A 146 17.96 -3.45 -1.23
C TYR A 146 18.92 -3.16 -0.08
N SER A 147 18.41 -2.68 1.07
CA SER A 147 19.27 -2.33 2.19
C SER A 147 19.89 -3.54 2.89
N GLY A 148 19.39 -4.75 2.65
CA GLY A 148 19.85 -5.99 3.30
C GLY A 148 19.67 -6.00 4.83
N ASN A 149 18.95 -5.02 5.39
CA ASN A 149 18.71 -4.90 6.82
C ASN A 149 17.43 -5.62 7.23
N GLN A 150 17.36 -6.06 8.49
CA GLN A 150 16.17 -6.65 9.09
C GLN A 150 15.13 -5.57 9.45
N PHE A 151 14.50 -4.98 8.43
CA PHE A 151 13.34 -4.10 8.61
C PHE A 151 12.05 -4.87 8.35
N ASP A 152 11.08 -4.72 9.25
CA ASP A 152 9.71 -5.17 9.02
C ASP A 152 8.87 -3.98 8.53
N LEU A 153 8.07 -4.23 7.49
CA LEU A 153 7.07 -3.29 6.96
C LEU A 153 5.69 -3.72 7.48
N ASN A 154 5.03 -2.85 8.24
CA ASN A 154 3.71 -3.09 8.84
C ASN A 154 2.80 -1.87 8.66
N PHE A 155 1.52 -2.01 9.02
CA PHE A 155 0.62 -0.87 9.27
C PHE A 155 0.15 -0.90 10.73
N LEU A 156 -0.42 0.18 11.27
CA LEU A 156 -0.97 0.16 12.63
C LEU A 156 -2.41 0.64 12.65
N ARG A 157 -3.33 -0.23 13.09
CA ARG A 157 -4.68 0.17 13.47
C ARG A 157 -4.79 0.31 14.98
N THR A 158 -5.26 1.46 15.42
CA THR A 158 -5.47 1.79 16.84
C THR A 158 -6.86 1.35 17.31
N TYR A 159 -7.08 1.35 18.63
CA TYR A 159 -8.38 1.00 19.21
C TYR A 159 -9.50 1.96 18.81
N ASP A 160 -9.18 3.24 18.60
CA ASP A 160 -10.14 4.28 18.16
C ASP A 160 -10.34 4.29 16.64
N ASP A 161 -10.05 3.16 15.99
CA ASP A 161 -10.16 2.95 14.54
C ASP A 161 -9.31 3.88 13.66
N LYS A 162 -8.34 4.59 14.25
CA LYS A 162 -7.36 5.35 13.47
C LYS A 162 -6.29 4.42 12.94
N GLU A 163 -5.91 4.63 11.69
CA GLU A 163 -4.88 3.87 11.01
C GLU A 163 -3.63 4.75 10.81
N ILE A 164 -2.46 4.14 10.93
CA ILE A 164 -1.18 4.67 10.47
C ILE A 164 -0.77 3.80 9.30
N ASP A 165 -0.53 4.45 8.16
CA ASP A 165 -0.36 3.79 6.86
C ASP A 165 0.85 2.85 6.86
N LEU A 166 1.96 3.28 7.47
CA LEU A 166 3.22 2.53 7.49
C LEU A 166 3.91 2.59 8.86
N VAL A 167 4.39 1.44 9.30
CA VAL A 167 5.23 1.25 10.48
C VAL A 167 6.46 0.48 10.04
N VAL A 168 7.62 1.10 10.22
CA VAL A 168 8.91 0.44 9.96
C VAL A 168 9.55 0.08 11.29
N ARG A 169 9.82 -1.21 11.47
CA ARG A 169 10.46 -1.73 12.68
C ARG A 169 11.84 -2.26 12.35
N ARG A 170 12.81 -1.93 13.19
CA ARG A 170 14.12 -2.59 13.24
C ARG A 170 14.39 -3.08 14.66
N PRO A 171 14.89 -4.31 14.86
CA PRO A 171 15.28 -4.79 16.19
C PRO A 171 16.21 -3.81 16.91
N GLY A 172 15.92 -3.52 18.19
CA GLY A 172 16.74 -2.65 19.03
C GLY A 172 16.65 -1.14 18.71
N LYS A 173 15.77 -0.72 17.80
CA LYS A 173 15.55 0.70 17.47
C LYS A 173 14.11 1.12 17.79
N ALA A 174 13.89 2.43 17.88
CA ALA A 174 12.54 2.98 18.00
C ALA A 174 11.73 2.64 16.74
N LEU A 175 10.41 2.50 16.90
CA LEU A 175 9.50 2.34 15.77
C LEU A 175 9.44 3.64 14.99
N LEU A 176 9.51 3.54 13.66
CA LEU A 176 9.21 4.63 12.75
C LEU A 176 7.75 4.52 12.32
N LEU A 177 6.99 5.60 12.48
CA LEU A 177 5.58 5.68 12.11
C LEU A 177 5.44 6.65 10.95
N VAL A 178 4.77 6.26 9.87
CA VAL A 178 4.72 7.03 8.64
C VAL A 178 3.27 7.18 8.21
N GLU A 179 2.88 8.43 7.98
CA GLU A 179 1.56 8.81 7.51
C GLU A 179 1.71 9.34 6.09
N ILE A 180 0.97 8.80 5.14
CA ILE A 180 1.13 9.14 3.73
C ILE A 180 -0.03 10.04 3.31
N LYS A 181 0.28 11.20 2.69
CA LYS A 181 -0.72 12.18 2.30
C LYS A 181 -0.41 12.78 0.93
N SER A 182 -1.32 12.61 -0.03
CA SER A 182 -1.22 13.25 -1.34
C SER A 182 -1.82 14.66 -1.32
N THR A 183 -1.05 15.65 -0.89
CA THR A 183 -1.49 17.05 -0.70
C THR A 183 -0.34 17.99 -1.05
N GLU A 184 -0.63 19.22 -1.46
CA GLU A 184 0.39 20.20 -1.81
C GLU A 184 0.91 20.97 -0.59
N ASN A 185 0.05 21.15 0.42
CA ASN A 185 0.36 21.89 1.64
C ASN A 185 0.56 20.93 2.79
N VAL A 186 1.51 21.21 3.69
CA VAL A 186 1.74 20.43 4.90
C VAL A 186 0.97 21.02 6.07
N SER A 187 0.26 20.17 6.81
CA SER A 187 -0.29 20.55 8.12
C SER A 187 0.50 19.92 9.26
N LEU A 188 0.89 20.73 10.25
CA LEU A 188 1.51 20.22 11.48
C LEU A 188 0.60 19.24 12.24
N ARG A 189 -0.72 19.31 12.04
CA ARG A 189 -1.70 18.40 12.67
C ARG A 189 -1.46 16.93 12.33
N TRP A 190 -0.82 16.61 11.20
CA TRP A 190 -0.56 15.21 10.82
C TRP A 190 0.50 14.54 11.69
N PHE A 191 1.36 15.32 12.33
CA PHE A 191 2.31 14.81 13.32
C PHE A 191 1.63 14.61 14.69
N PHE A 192 0.40 15.10 14.87
CA PHE A 192 -0.42 14.94 16.08
C PHE A 192 -1.40 13.77 15.95
N CYS A 193 -0.91 12.55 16.17
CA CYS A 193 -1.77 11.43 16.52
C CYS A 193 -1.67 11.15 18.03
N PRO A 194 -2.75 11.34 18.83
CA PRO A 194 -2.72 11.10 20.28
C PRO A 194 -2.29 9.66 20.65
N ALA A 195 -2.56 8.69 19.78
CA ALA A 195 -2.12 7.31 19.96
C ALA A 195 -0.60 7.11 19.83
N ILE A 196 0.08 8.02 19.13
CA ILE A 196 1.53 8.01 18.89
C ILE A 196 2.29 8.64 20.07
N GLN A 197 1.76 9.71 20.67
CA GLN A 197 2.42 10.46 21.76
C GLN A 197 2.72 9.63 23.02
N ARG A 198 1.96 8.56 23.28
CA ARG A 198 2.20 7.68 24.44
C ARG A 198 3.33 6.66 24.25
N ARG A 199 3.95 6.59 23.06
CA ARG A 199 4.99 5.60 22.73
C ARG A 199 6.30 6.33 22.43
N ARG A 200 7.43 5.89 23.03
CA ARG A 200 8.81 6.28 22.66
C ARG A 200 9.14 5.83 21.22
N SER A 201 8.41 6.38 20.24
CA SER A 201 8.50 6.07 18.82
C SER A 201 9.03 7.31 18.14
N LEU A 202 10.07 7.15 17.34
CA LEU A 202 10.54 8.22 16.49
C LEU A 202 9.51 8.38 15.38
N MET A 203 8.77 9.49 15.48
CA MET A 203 8.60 10.40 14.36
C MET A 203 7.62 10.01 13.26
N ALA A 204 6.55 10.80 13.14
CA ALA A 204 5.59 10.76 12.04
C ALA A 204 6.27 11.33 10.79
N CYS A 205 6.41 10.53 9.73
CA CYS A 205 6.86 11.01 8.43
C CYS A 205 5.66 11.31 7.54
N ALA A 206 5.45 12.57 7.18
CA ALA A 206 4.49 12.95 6.14
C ALA A 206 5.18 12.96 4.78
N VAL A 207 4.69 12.12 3.86
CA VAL A 207 5.15 12.08 2.47
C VAL A 207 4.09 12.75 1.60
N PHE A 208 4.46 13.79 0.85
CA PHE A 208 3.50 14.54 0.02
C PHE A 208 4.05 14.99 -1.33
N THR A 209 3.13 15.27 -2.27
CA THR A 209 3.42 15.74 -3.62
C THR A 209 3.59 17.26 -3.62
N GLY A 210 4.80 17.75 -3.83
CA GLY A 210 5.04 19.18 -4.06
C GLY A 210 4.41 19.66 -5.37
N SER A 211 4.19 20.99 -5.45
CA SER A 211 3.69 21.68 -6.65
C SER A 211 4.40 21.23 -7.93
N LYS A 212 3.64 21.15 -9.04
CA LYS A 212 4.18 20.97 -10.40
C LYS A 212 5.03 22.20 -10.75
N ASP A 213 6.34 22.12 -10.57
CA ASP A 213 7.26 22.99 -11.32
C ASP A 213 7.16 22.62 -12.81
N SER A 214 7.41 23.60 -13.69
CA SER A 214 7.15 23.65 -15.14
C SER A 214 7.79 22.58 -16.03
N GLY A 215 8.26 21.47 -15.46
CA GLY A 215 8.50 20.22 -16.19
C GLY A 215 8.22 19.04 -15.29
N ASN A 216 7.05 18.41 -15.42
CA ASN A 216 6.62 17.04 -15.04
C ASN A 216 7.30 16.27 -13.87
N ILE A 217 8.05 16.91 -12.98
CA ILE A 217 8.79 16.30 -11.89
C ILE A 217 7.92 16.38 -10.64
N PHE A 218 7.39 15.25 -10.21
CA PHE A 218 6.76 15.13 -8.90
C PHE A 218 7.84 15.15 -7.82
N ARG A 219 7.85 16.20 -6.98
CA ARG A 219 8.72 16.22 -5.81
C ARG A 219 8.03 15.53 -4.65
N VAL A 220 8.65 14.49 -4.11
CA VAL A 220 8.25 13.87 -2.85
C VAL A 220 9.06 14.50 -1.73
N ARG A 221 8.39 15.11 -0.74
CA ARG A 221 9.05 15.62 0.47
C ARG A 221 8.71 14.74 1.66
N ILE A 222 9.72 14.44 2.46
CA ILE A 222 9.65 13.64 3.69
C ILE A 222 9.86 14.60 4.85
N LEU A 223 8.93 14.64 5.79
CA LEU A 223 9.04 15.50 6.96
C LEU A 223 9.34 14.75 8.25
N ILE A 224 10.42 15.26 8.85
CA ILE A 224 11.19 14.89 10.03
C ILE A 224 10.71 15.28 11.45
N SER A 225 9.65 14.76 12.10
CA SER A 225 9.24 15.32 13.43
C SER A 225 9.37 14.40 14.65
N ASP A 226 10.28 14.71 15.58
CA ASP A 226 10.39 13.98 16.84
C ASP A 226 9.22 14.26 17.78
N THR A 227 8.47 13.21 18.11
CA THR A 227 7.32 13.24 19.03
C THR A 227 7.69 13.68 20.45
N MET A 228 8.96 13.59 20.85
CA MET A 228 9.46 14.12 22.12
C MET A 228 9.51 15.66 22.14
N ALA A 229 9.72 16.31 20.98
CA ALA A 229 9.88 17.77 20.90
C ALA A 229 8.54 18.55 20.88
N ILE A 230 7.41 17.87 20.66
CA ILE A 230 6.09 18.51 20.55
C ILE A 230 5.40 18.64 21.92
N GLY A 231 5.94 17.97 22.95
CA GLY A 231 5.47 18.07 24.34
C GLY A 231 6.07 19.25 25.12
N GLU A 232 7.16 19.85 24.64
CA GLU A 232 7.69 21.11 25.15
C GLU A 232 7.41 22.21 24.13
N ARG A 233 6.70 23.24 24.59
CA ARG A 233 6.34 24.48 23.88
C ARG A 233 7.26 24.79 22.68
N LEU A 234 6.71 24.76 21.46
CA LEU A 234 7.18 25.68 20.44
C LEU A 234 6.75 27.08 20.88
N PRO A 235 7.67 28.02 21.17
CA PRO A 235 7.27 29.42 21.29
C PRO A 235 6.76 29.85 19.92
N LEU A 236 5.47 30.17 19.85
CA LEU A 236 4.94 31.02 18.80
C LEU A 236 5.55 32.40 19.02
N ASN A 237 6.71 32.67 18.41
CA ASN A 237 7.31 33.98 18.39
C ASN A 237 7.45 34.44 16.93
N GLY A 238 6.78 35.55 16.62
CA GLY A 238 7.03 36.42 15.47
C GLY A 238 5.97 36.35 14.39
#